data_AF-A0A0R2KY91-F1
#
_entry.id   AF-A0A0R2KY91-F1
#
_cell.length_a   1.000
_cell.length_b   1.000
_cell.length_c   1.000
_cell.angle_alpha   90.00
_cell.angle_beta   90.00
_cell.angle_gamma   90.00
#
_symmetry.space_group_name_H-M   'P 1'
#
loop_
_entity.id
_entity.type
_entity.pdbx_description
1 polymer ?
#
loop_
_entity_poly.entity_id
_entity_poly.type
_entity_poly.pdbx_seq_one_letter_code
_entity_poly.pdbx_strand_id
1 'polypeptide(L)'
;MKLQVAIDRVDLDYAVKIANQLDSVVDIIEFGTSLVKDYGLIAIKNSKLNLQHAQLLIDLKTIDEGPYEFDKGFDAGADILTVMGASAVDTIEKVYAIAEEREKDMFIDMMEIHQNKREEISEFSNAIYGIHHAMDAETGFDAVETVAEFHHMFPKISRISVAGGINLEVAQKLAKQGIVESVIVGGGIMKASDPVAMAKKFMEVMN
;
A
#
# COMPACT_ATOMS: atom_id res chain seq x y z
N MET A 1 12.45 8.13 -1.66
CA MET A 1 11.01 7.83 -1.57
C MET A 1 10.71 6.69 -2.51
N LYS A 2 9.97 5.68 -2.06
CA LYS A 2 9.63 4.47 -2.82
C LYS A 2 8.41 4.68 -3.71
N LEU A 3 8.30 3.91 -4.79
CA LEU A 3 7.11 3.79 -5.63
C LEU A 3 6.39 2.47 -5.37
N GLN A 4 5.10 2.56 -5.02
CA GLN A 4 4.17 1.44 -4.98
C GLN A 4 3.20 1.54 -6.16
N VAL A 5 3.05 0.43 -6.91
CA VAL A 5 2.09 0.36 -8.02
C VAL A 5 0.93 -0.55 -7.66
N ALA A 6 -0.28 0.02 -7.60
CA ALA A 6 -1.50 -0.72 -7.32
C ALA A 6 -2.12 -1.28 -8.61
N ILE A 7 -2.29 -2.60 -8.66
CA ILE A 7 -2.90 -3.32 -9.78
C ILE A 7 -4.31 -3.74 -9.35
N ASP A 8 -5.31 -3.14 -9.99
CA ASP A 8 -6.73 -3.33 -9.67
C ASP A 8 -7.56 -3.65 -10.91
N ARG A 9 -8.63 -4.45 -10.73
CA ARG A 9 -9.72 -4.66 -11.70
C ARG A 9 -9.21 -5.11 -13.08
N VAL A 10 -8.31 -6.10 -13.07
CA VAL A 10 -7.76 -6.74 -14.26
C VAL A 10 -7.75 -8.25 -14.06
N ASP A 11 -7.57 -9.01 -15.15
CA ASP A 11 -7.42 -10.46 -15.05
C ASP A 11 -6.13 -10.85 -14.32
N LEU A 12 -6.15 -11.92 -13.53
CA LEU A 12 -4.99 -12.38 -12.75
C LEU A 12 -3.76 -12.62 -13.64
N ASP A 13 -3.93 -13.21 -14.82
CA ASP A 13 -2.84 -13.43 -15.78
C ASP A 13 -2.19 -12.11 -16.24
N TYR A 14 -3.01 -11.07 -16.45
CA TYR A 14 -2.50 -9.75 -16.78
C TYR A 14 -1.78 -9.11 -15.59
N ALA A 15 -2.36 -9.21 -14.37
CA ALA A 15 -1.73 -8.71 -13.14
C ALA A 15 -0.35 -9.34 -12.91
N VAL A 16 -0.23 -10.66 -13.05
CA VAL A 16 1.05 -11.37 -12.93
C VAL A 16 2.03 -10.94 -14.02
N LYS A 17 1.58 -10.83 -15.26
CA LYS A 17 2.43 -10.39 -16.38
C LYS A 17 3.00 -9.00 -16.12
N ILE A 18 2.16 -8.03 -15.78
CA ILE A 18 2.60 -6.64 -15.58
C ILE A 18 3.44 -6.49 -14.32
N ALA A 19 3.12 -7.23 -13.25
CA ALA A 19 3.95 -7.29 -12.05
C ALA A 19 5.39 -7.71 -12.36
N ASN A 20 5.58 -8.80 -13.11
CA ASN A 20 6.93 -9.24 -13.51
C ASN A 20 7.66 -8.19 -14.39
N GLN A 21 6.94 -7.36 -15.16
CA GLN A 21 7.54 -6.29 -15.96
C GLN A 21 7.92 -5.06 -15.13
N LEU A 22 7.20 -4.82 -14.03
CA LEU A 22 7.44 -3.72 -13.09
C LEU A 22 8.48 -4.08 -12.02
N ASP A 23 8.73 -5.36 -11.79
CA ASP A 23 9.59 -5.88 -10.70
C ASP A 23 10.92 -5.13 -10.58
N SER A 24 11.66 -4.94 -11.67
CA SER A 24 12.96 -4.25 -11.65
C SER A 24 12.88 -2.73 -11.74
N VAL A 25 11.69 -2.14 -11.59
CA VAL A 25 11.43 -0.71 -11.84
C VAL A 25 10.88 -0.02 -10.61
N VAL A 26 10.02 -0.70 -9.84
CA VAL A 26 9.34 -0.14 -8.68
C VAL A 26 9.71 -0.89 -7.41
N ASP A 27 9.46 -0.28 -6.26
CA ASP A 27 9.84 -0.84 -4.97
C ASP A 27 8.77 -1.81 -4.42
N ILE A 28 7.50 -1.52 -4.68
CA ILE A 28 6.37 -2.31 -4.19
C ILE A 28 5.35 -2.52 -5.33
N ILE A 29 4.92 -3.77 -5.49
CA ILE A 29 3.80 -4.13 -6.36
C ILE A 29 2.64 -4.55 -5.48
N GLU A 30 1.51 -3.87 -5.62
CA GLU A 30 0.30 -4.15 -4.86
C GLU A 30 -0.70 -4.90 -5.74
N PHE A 31 -1.10 -6.08 -5.28
CA PHE A 31 -2.34 -6.70 -5.73
C PHE A 31 -3.47 -6.15 -4.88
N GLY A 32 -4.21 -5.21 -5.48
CA GLY A 32 -5.24 -4.44 -4.79
C GLY A 32 -6.43 -5.31 -4.36
N THR A 33 -7.28 -4.76 -3.48
CA THR A 33 -8.43 -5.49 -2.90
C THR A 33 -9.30 -6.18 -3.96
N SER A 34 -9.43 -5.59 -5.15
CA SER A 34 -10.21 -6.15 -6.25
C SER A 34 -9.68 -7.51 -6.71
N LEU A 35 -8.36 -7.66 -6.88
CA LEU A 35 -7.75 -8.94 -7.25
C LEU A 35 -7.90 -9.98 -6.14
N VAL A 36 -7.76 -9.56 -4.88
CA VAL A 36 -7.95 -10.45 -3.72
C VAL A 36 -9.38 -10.99 -3.69
N LYS A 37 -10.38 -10.13 -3.92
CA LYS A 37 -11.79 -10.52 -3.90
C LYS A 37 -12.19 -11.39 -5.09
N ASP A 38 -11.67 -11.10 -6.28
CA ASP A 38 -12.06 -11.81 -7.50
C ASP A 38 -11.40 -13.20 -7.60
N TYR A 39 -10.16 -13.35 -7.11
CA TYR A 39 -9.36 -14.57 -7.29
C TYR A 39 -9.04 -15.31 -5.99
N GLY A 40 -9.01 -14.61 -4.87
CA GLY A 40 -8.62 -15.17 -3.57
C GLY A 40 -7.13 -15.51 -3.46
N LEU A 41 -6.69 -15.73 -2.23
CA LEU A 41 -5.28 -16.00 -1.90
C LEU A 41 -4.76 -17.32 -2.47
N ILE A 42 -5.63 -18.31 -2.67
CA ILE A 42 -5.23 -19.62 -3.23
C ILE A 42 -4.81 -19.46 -4.70
N ALA A 43 -5.57 -18.70 -5.50
CA ALA A 43 -5.22 -18.48 -6.89
C ALA A 43 -3.97 -17.59 -7.03
N ILE A 44 -3.85 -16.55 -6.19
CA ILE A 44 -2.66 -15.69 -6.15
C ILE A 44 -1.42 -16.51 -5.79
N LYS A 45 -1.48 -17.35 -4.75
CA LYS A 45 -0.39 -18.24 -4.35
C LYS A 45 0.05 -19.19 -5.46
N ASN A 46 -0.91 -19.74 -6.19
CA ASN A 46 -0.65 -20.68 -7.27
C ASN A 46 -0.34 -20.00 -8.62
N SER A 47 -0.34 -18.66 -8.63
CA SER A 47 0.05 -17.90 -9.81
C SER A 47 1.55 -18.05 -10.09
N LYS A 48 1.97 -17.79 -11.33
CA LYS A 48 3.40 -17.83 -11.72
C LYS A 48 4.12 -16.51 -11.41
N LEU A 49 3.71 -15.81 -10.35
CA LEU A 49 4.37 -14.58 -9.92
C LEU A 49 5.73 -14.90 -9.33
N ASN A 50 6.78 -14.23 -9.81
CA ASN A 50 8.15 -14.45 -9.34
C ASN A 50 8.91 -13.13 -9.33
N LEU A 51 8.64 -12.31 -8.32
CA LEU A 51 9.35 -11.06 -8.08
C LEU A 51 10.74 -11.36 -7.51
N GLN A 52 11.74 -10.58 -7.93
CA GLN A 52 13.13 -10.69 -7.46
C GLN A 52 13.62 -9.39 -6.83
N HIS A 53 12.89 -8.28 -7.03
CA HIS A 53 13.28 -6.97 -6.54
C HIS A 53 12.16 -6.29 -5.75
N ALA A 54 10.98 -6.14 -6.34
CA ALA A 54 9.87 -5.46 -5.70
C ALA A 54 9.26 -6.33 -4.58
N GLN A 55 8.87 -5.69 -3.47
CA GLN A 55 8.05 -6.33 -2.45
C GLN A 55 6.63 -6.56 -2.98
N LEU A 56 6.02 -7.69 -2.64
CA LEU A 56 4.61 -7.94 -2.92
C LEU A 56 3.75 -7.45 -1.76
N LEU A 57 2.88 -6.47 -2.03
CA LEU A 57 1.78 -6.12 -1.15
C LEU A 57 0.51 -6.83 -1.61
N ILE A 58 -0.18 -7.51 -0.68
CA ILE A 58 -1.55 -8.00 -0.91
C ILE A 58 -2.49 -7.19 -0.04
N ASP A 59 -3.36 -6.42 -0.70
CA ASP A 59 -4.27 -5.49 -0.05
C ASP A 59 -5.55 -6.20 0.41
N LEU A 60 -5.44 -6.92 1.53
CA LEU A 60 -6.53 -7.67 2.15
C LEU A 60 -7.67 -6.77 2.66
N LYS A 61 -7.32 -5.57 3.14
CA LYS A 61 -8.21 -4.72 3.95
C LYS A 61 -8.81 -5.48 5.13
N THR A 62 -7.95 -6.22 5.83
CA THR A 62 -8.30 -7.01 7.00
C THR A 62 -9.06 -6.13 8.00
N ILE A 63 -10.24 -6.56 8.44
CA ILE A 63 -11.08 -5.84 9.41
C ILE A 63 -11.29 -6.64 10.70
N ASP A 64 -11.38 -7.96 10.56
CA ASP A 64 -11.54 -8.96 11.61
C ASP A 64 -10.86 -10.26 11.17
N GLU A 65 -10.79 -11.26 12.05
CA GLU A 65 -10.07 -12.52 11.84
C GLU A 65 -8.58 -12.33 11.50
N GLY A 66 -8.01 -11.22 11.97
CA GLY A 66 -6.69 -10.74 11.55
C GLY A 66 -5.59 -11.80 11.52
N PRO A 67 -5.40 -12.60 12.59
CA PRO A 67 -4.40 -13.66 12.58
C PRO A 67 -4.54 -14.65 11.42
N TYR A 68 -5.76 -15.08 11.15
CA TYR A 68 -6.02 -16.03 10.06
C TYR A 68 -5.75 -15.38 8.70
N GLU A 69 -6.25 -14.16 8.48
CA GLU A 69 -6.05 -13.45 7.22
C GLU A 69 -4.57 -13.15 6.95
N PHE A 70 -3.82 -12.70 7.97
CA PHE A 70 -2.39 -12.41 7.85
C PHE A 70 -1.55 -13.68 7.59
N ASP A 71 -1.82 -14.77 8.32
CA ASP A 71 -1.15 -16.04 8.06
C ASP A 71 -1.38 -16.51 6.62
N LYS A 72 -2.63 -16.43 6.12
CA LYS A 72 -2.94 -16.83 4.75
C LYS A 72 -2.33 -15.90 3.70
N GLY A 73 -2.30 -14.60 3.96
CA GLY A 73 -1.68 -13.62 3.06
C GLY A 73 -0.17 -13.86 2.93
N PHE A 74 0.52 -14.09 4.05
CA PHE A 74 1.95 -14.36 4.03
C PHE A 74 2.27 -15.74 3.44
N ASP A 75 1.43 -16.76 3.69
CA ASP A 75 1.54 -18.08 3.04
C ASP A 75 1.29 -18.01 1.52
N ALA A 76 0.60 -16.97 1.04
CA ALA A 76 0.38 -16.70 -0.38
C ALA A 76 1.54 -15.93 -1.04
N GLY A 77 2.58 -15.57 -0.27
CA GLY A 77 3.80 -14.95 -0.77
C GLY A 77 3.86 -13.44 -0.62
N ALA A 78 2.91 -12.80 0.07
CA ALA A 78 3.00 -11.37 0.36
C ALA A 78 4.19 -11.05 1.27
N ASP A 79 4.84 -9.91 1.05
CA ASP A 79 5.81 -9.30 1.95
C ASP A 79 5.14 -8.25 2.85
N ILE A 80 4.04 -7.66 2.36
CA ILE A 80 3.27 -6.61 3.03
C ILE A 80 1.78 -6.96 2.98
N LEU A 81 1.07 -6.84 4.10
CA LEU A 81 -0.37 -7.06 4.17
C LEU A 81 -1.10 -5.87 4.80
N THR A 82 -2.31 -5.58 4.30
CA THR A 82 -3.11 -4.46 4.81
C THR A 82 -4.12 -4.87 5.88
N VAL A 83 -4.20 -4.05 6.92
CA VAL A 83 -5.26 -4.04 7.93
C VAL A 83 -5.91 -2.67 7.93
N MET A 84 -7.23 -2.61 8.07
CA MET A 84 -7.95 -1.35 8.19
C MET A 84 -7.68 -0.74 9.57
N GLY A 85 -7.33 0.55 9.64
CA GLY A 85 -7.23 1.28 10.90
C GLY A 85 -8.56 1.34 11.66
N ALA A 86 -9.69 1.10 10.98
CA ALA A 86 -11.01 0.95 11.56
C ALA A 86 -11.22 -0.36 12.34
N SER A 87 -10.28 -1.31 12.29
CA SER A 87 -10.34 -2.55 13.05
C SER A 87 -10.27 -2.30 14.56
N ALA A 88 -10.69 -3.30 15.34
CA ALA A 88 -10.43 -3.31 16.78
C ALA A 88 -8.92 -3.21 17.05
N VAL A 89 -8.51 -2.51 18.12
CA VAL A 89 -7.08 -2.39 18.49
C VAL A 89 -6.46 -3.77 18.68
N ASP A 90 -7.16 -4.66 19.41
CA ASP A 90 -6.75 -6.05 19.60
C ASP A 90 -6.48 -6.79 18.27
N THR A 91 -7.22 -6.47 17.21
CA THR A 91 -6.97 -7.05 15.87
C THR A 91 -5.66 -6.53 15.31
N ILE A 92 -5.45 -5.21 15.33
CA ILE A 92 -4.23 -4.55 14.83
C ILE A 92 -3.00 -5.01 15.61
N GLU A 93 -3.08 -5.12 16.93
CA GLU A 93 -1.99 -5.62 17.79
C GLU A 93 -1.60 -7.06 17.42
N LYS A 94 -2.59 -7.93 17.20
CA LYS A 94 -2.34 -9.33 16.84
C LYS A 94 -1.70 -9.47 15.46
N VAL A 95 -2.18 -8.72 14.46
CA VAL A 95 -1.60 -8.78 13.13
C VAL A 95 -0.22 -8.14 13.07
N TYR A 96 0.03 -7.10 13.88
CA TYR A 96 1.36 -6.54 14.08
C TYR A 96 2.34 -7.59 14.62
N ALA A 97 1.95 -8.31 15.69
CA ALA A 97 2.78 -9.36 16.26
C ALA A 97 3.12 -10.47 15.24
N ILE A 98 2.17 -10.84 14.39
CA ILE A 98 2.38 -11.86 13.34
C ILE A 98 3.31 -11.33 12.23
N ALA A 99 3.14 -10.07 11.83
CA ALA A 99 4.04 -9.45 10.85
C ALA A 99 5.48 -9.43 11.37
N GLU A 100 5.68 -9.03 12.63
CA GLU A 100 6.99 -9.04 13.30
C GLU A 100 7.57 -10.46 13.39
N GLU A 101 6.78 -11.46 13.80
CA GLU A 101 7.22 -12.87 13.87
C GLU A 101 7.65 -13.42 12.51
N ARG A 102 6.96 -13.00 11.44
CA ARG A 102 7.24 -13.41 10.06
C ARG A 102 8.35 -12.58 9.40
N GLU A 103 8.90 -11.58 10.09
CA GLU A 103 9.86 -10.60 9.55
C GLU A 103 9.32 -9.90 8.28
N LYS A 104 8.03 -9.53 8.33
CA LYS A 104 7.26 -8.92 7.23
C LYS A 104 6.55 -7.66 7.70
N ASP A 105 6.00 -6.90 6.76
CA ASP A 105 5.40 -5.61 7.06
C ASP A 105 3.88 -5.69 7.22
N MET A 106 3.37 -5.01 8.26
CA MET A 106 1.97 -4.64 8.37
C MET A 106 1.76 -3.24 7.80
N PHE A 107 0.74 -3.07 6.97
CA PHE A 107 0.29 -1.79 6.45
C PHE A 107 -1.08 -1.44 7.05
N ILE A 108 -1.18 -0.34 7.79
CA ILE A 108 -2.45 0.16 8.33
C ILE A 108 -3.07 1.14 7.33
N ASP A 109 -4.18 0.77 6.72
CA ASP A 109 -4.98 1.67 5.87
C ASP A 109 -5.79 2.61 6.77
N MET A 110 -5.44 3.90 6.77
CA MET A 110 -6.01 4.92 7.65
C MET A 110 -7.28 5.58 7.07
N MET A 111 -7.90 4.95 6.07
CA MET A 111 -9.14 5.43 5.46
C MET A 111 -10.30 5.47 6.48
N GLU A 112 -11.09 6.55 6.43
CA GLU A 112 -12.33 6.76 7.20
C GLU A 112 -12.22 6.60 8.74
N ILE A 113 -11.05 6.89 9.32
CA ILE A 113 -10.89 6.91 10.79
C ILE A 113 -10.77 8.33 11.36
N HIS A 114 -11.42 8.54 12.51
CA HIS A 114 -11.38 9.79 13.27
C HIS A 114 -10.08 9.95 14.07
N GLN A 115 -9.80 11.18 14.49
CA GLN A 115 -8.56 11.55 15.21
C GLN A 115 -8.28 10.66 16.43
N ASN A 116 -9.27 10.43 17.29
CA ASN A 116 -9.10 9.58 18.48
C ASN A 116 -8.63 8.16 18.11
N LYS A 117 -9.12 7.62 16.99
CA LYS A 117 -8.71 6.29 16.52
C LYS A 117 -7.27 6.30 16.01
N ARG A 118 -6.84 7.38 15.34
CA ARG A 118 -5.45 7.55 14.89
C ARG A 118 -4.47 7.57 16.05
N GLU A 119 -4.81 8.28 17.12
CA GLU A 119 -4.03 8.35 18.35
C GLU A 119 -3.94 6.99 19.06
N GLU A 120 -5.03 6.21 19.05
CA GLU A 120 -5.07 4.88 19.66
C GLU A 120 -4.14 3.88 18.95
N ILE A 121 -3.89 4.05 17.65
CA ILE A 121 -3.15 3.08 16.82
C ILE A 121 -1.80 3.59 16.33
N SER A 122 -1.28 4.71 16.86
CA SER A 122 -0.03 5.34 16.42
C SER A 122 1.26 4.81 17.07
N GLU A 123 1.20 3.69 17.79
CA GLU A 123 2.31 3.17 18.60
C GLU A 123 3.08 2.02 17.92
N PHE A 124 2.66 1.56 16.74
CA PHE A 124 3.32 0.47 16.00
C PHE A 124 4.49 0.99 15.17
N SER A 125 5.72 0.88 15.70
CA SER A 125 6.92 1.52 15.12
C SER A 125 7.33 0.98 13.75
N ASN A 126 7.10 -0.32 13.49
CA ASN A 126 7.46 -0.95 12.22
C ASN A 126 6.29 -0.98 11.22
N ALA A 127 5.09 -0.55 11.61
CA ALA A 127 3.95 -0.53 10.70
C ALA A 127 4.10 0.58 9.66
N ILE A 128 3.64 0.32 8.44
CA ILE A 128 3.45 1.34 7.40
C ILE A 128 2.07 1.98 7.62
N TYR A 129 2.00 3.30 7.73
CA TYR A 129 0.74 4.03 7.89
C TYR A 129 0.33 4.63 6.55
N GLY A 130 -0.77 4.13 5.98
CA GLY A 130 -1.31 4.56 4.70
C GLY A 130 -2.30 5.70 4.83
N ILE A 131 -1.90 6.92 4.46
CA ILE A 131 -2.80 8.04 4.25
C ILE A 131 -3.51 7.82 2.92
N HIS A 132 -4.74 7.36 2.97
CA HIS A 132 -5.51 6.96 1.80
C HIS A 132 -6.77 7.81 1.67
N HIS A 133 -6.85 8.59 0.60
CA HIS A 133 -8.11 9.22 0.21
C HIS A 133 -8.93 8.25 -0.63
N ALA A 134 -10.18 8.01 -0.22
CA ALA A 134 -11.09 7.12 -0.95
C ALA A 134 -11.24 7.54 -2.41
N MET A 135 -11.25 6.56 -3.31
CA MET A 135 -11.49 6.78 -4.75
C MET A 135 -12.87 7.42 -5.01
N ASP A 136 -13.85 7.10 -4.16
CA ASP A 136 -15.25 7.50 -4.32
C ASP A 136 -15.59 8.84 -3.64
N ALA A 137 -14.63 9.48 -2.96
CA ALA A 137 -14.87 10.74 -2.27
C ALA A 137 -14.89 11.92 -3.24
N GLU A 138 -15.92 12.78 -3.13
CA GLU A 138 -16.19 13.90 -4.04
C GLU A 138 -15.38 15.17 -3.71
N THR A 139 -14.66 15.19 -2.59
CA THR A 139 -13.87 16.35 -2.13
C THR A 139 -12.46 16.35 -2.72
N GLY A 140 -11.92 17.55 -2.98
CA GLY A 140 -10.53 17.70 -3.40
C GLY A 140 -9.56 17.23 -2.31
N PHE A 141 -8.60 16.38 -2.68
CA PHE A 141 -7.56 15.87 -1.80
C PHE A 141 -6.22 16.54 -2.08
N ASP A 142 -5.70 17.32 -1.13
CA ASP A 142 -4.30 17.78 -1.16
C ASP A 142 -3.43 16.79 -0.37
N ALA A 143 -2.77 15.89 -1.09
CA ALA A 143 -1.90 14.88 -0.51
C ALA A 143 -0.71 15.49 0.26
N VAL A 144 -0.16 16.61 -0.20
CA VAL A 144 1.05 17.21 0.37
C VAL A 144 0.74 17.87 1.71
N GLU A 145 -0.36 18.63 1.76
CA GLU A 145 -0.85 19.25 2.99
C GLU A 145 -1.27 18.18 4.01
N THR A 146 -2.05 17.18 3.59
CA THR A 146 -2.50 16.09 4.47
C THR A 146 -1.32 15.34 5.12
N VAL A 147 -0.27 15.05 4.34
CA VAL A 147 0.96 14.43 4.86
C VAL A 147 1.65 15.34 5.89
N ALA A 148 1.76 16.64 5.61
CA ALA A 148 2.39 17.59 6.52
C ALA A 148 1.65 17.64 7.87
N GLU A 149 0.34 17.73 7.83
CA GLU A 149 -0.52 17.75 9.01
C GLU A 149 -0.42 16.46 9.80
N PHE A 150 -0.49 15.30 9.11
CA PHE A 150 -0.36 14.00 9.76
C PHE A 150 1.00 13.86 10.45
N HIS A 151 2.10 14.21 9.78
CA HIS A 151 3.43 14.14 10.37
C HIS A 151 3.61 15.12 11.53
N HIS A 152 3.00 16.31 11.47
CA HIS A 152 2.98 17.26 12.58
C HIS A 152 2.29 16.69 13.83
N MET A 153 1.16 15.99 13.64
CA MET A 153 0.42 15.35 14.74
C MET A 153 1.13 14.10 15.28
N PHE A 154 1.75 13.32 14.41
CA PHE A 154 2.37 12.03 14.75
C PHE A 154 3.87 11.99 14.34
N PRO A 155 4.74 12.83 14.94
CA PRO A 155 6.12 12.99 14.50
C PRO A 155 7.01 11.75 14.70
N LYS A 156 6.54 10.77 15.48
CA LYS A 156 7.23 9.49 15.71
C LYS A 156 6.96 8.46 14.61
N ILE A 157 5.90 8.63 13.82
CA ILE A 157 5.59 7.74 12.70
C ILE A 157 6.53 8.08 11.55
N SER A 158 7.45 7.15 11.24
CA SER A 158 8.47 7.31 10.20
C SER A 158 8.09 6.65 8.86
N ARG A 159 7.24 5.63 8.89
CA ARG A 159 6.86 4.85 7.70
C ARG A 159 5.49 5.29 7.19
N ILE A 160 5.46 6.40 6.45
CA ILE A 160 4.21 6.97 5.89
C ILE A 160 4.11 6.63 4.41
N SER A 161 2.98 6.07 3.99
CA SER A 161 2.64 5.88 2.58
C SER A 161 1.41 6.72 2.23
N VAL A 162 1.33 7.25 1.01
CA VAL A 162 0.19 8.08 0.58
C VAL A 162 -0.41 7.60 -0.73
N ALA A 163 -1.74 7.50 -0.76
CA ALA A 163 -2.55 7.07 -1.90
C ALA A 163 -3.68 8.06 -2.18
N GLY A 164 -4.16 8.05 -3.43
CA GLY A 164 -5.30 8.85 -3.89
C GLY A 164 -4.87 9.95 -4.87
N GLY A 165 -5.15 9.74 -6.16
CA GLY A 165 -4.97 10.78 -7.18
C GLY A 165 -3.53 11.25 -7.45
N ILE A 166 -2.51 10.50 -7.01
CA ILE A 166 -1.11 10.90 -7.16
C ILE A 166 -0.70 10.93 -8.64
N ASN A 167 -0.33 12.12 -9.12
CA ASN A 167 0.25 12.35 -10.44
C ASN A 167 1.74 12.71 -10.32
N LEU A 168 2.44 12.91 -11.45
CA LEU A 168 3.88 13.21 -11.46
C LEU A 168 4.26 14.48 -10.68
N GLU A 169 3.44 15.53 -10.77
CA GLU A 169 3.68 16.79 -10.06
C GLU A 169 3.55 16.61 -8.55
N VAL A 170 2.48 15.92 -8.11
CA VAL A 170 2.24 15.62 -6.69
C VAL A 170 3.35 14.71 -6.15
N ALA A 171 3.73 13.67 -6.89
CA ALA A 171 4.83 12.79 -6.51
C ALA A 171 6.15 13.56 -6.33
N GLN A 172 6.48 14.49 -7.24
CA GLN A 172 7.66 15.34 -7.09
C GLN A 172 7.58 16.25 -5.85
N LYS A 173 6.41 16.82 -5.56
CA LYS A 173 6.22 17.66 -4.35
C LYS A 173 6.41 16.85 -3.07
N LEU A 174 5.83 15.64 -3.01
CA LEU A 174 5.99 14.72 -1.87
C LEU A 174 7.45 14.27 -1.69
N ALA A 175 8.17 13.99 -2.79
CA ALA A 175 9.59 13.68 -2.74
C ALA A 175 10.41 14.83 -2.14
N LYS A 176 10.16 16.06 -2.58
CA LYS A 176 10.80 17.28 -2.05
C LYS A 176 10.45 17.56 -0.59
N GLN A 177 9.23 17.20 -0.17
CA GLN A 177 8.78 17.33 1.21
C GLN A 177 9.57 16.39 2.15
N GLY A 178 9.98 15.22 1.67
CA GLY A 178 10.89 14.31 2.38
C GLY A 178 10.28 13.61 3.60
N ILE A 179 8.95 13.61 3.72
CA ILE A 179 8.23 13.00 4.86
C ILE A 179 7.79 11.56 4.57
N VAL A 180 7.33 11.28 3.34
CA VAL A 180 6.74 9.98 3.01
C VAL A 180 7.81 8.95 2.64
N GLU A 181 7.62 7.71 3.13
CA GLU A 181 8.41 6.55 2.74
C GLU A 181 8.05 6.13 1.31
N SER A 182 6.76 6.09 0.96
CA SER A 182 6.29 5.67 -0.35
C SER A 182 5.08 6.46 -0.87
N VAL A 183 4.90 6.46 -2.19
CA VAL A 183 3.66 6.90 -2.85
C VAL A 183 3.02 5.75 -3.60
N ILE A 184 1.69 5.67 -3.57
CA ILE A 184 0.90 4.60 -4.17
C ILE A 184 0.19 5.13 -5.41
N VAL A 185 0.49 4.53 -6.56
CA VAL A 185 -0.06 4.96 -7.86
C VAL A 185 -0.69 3.76 -8.56
N GLY A 186 -2.02 3.80 -8.69
CA GLY A 186 -2.76 2.80 -9.47
C GLY A 186 -3.02 3.26 -10.91
N GLY A 187 -4.21 3.82 -11.15
CA GLY A 187 -4.67 4.20 -12.49
C GLY A 187 -3.75 5.15 -13.27
N GLY A 188 -2.99 6.01 -12.58
CA GLY A 188 -2.01 6.91 -13.21
C GLY A 188 -0.89 6.17 -13.97
N ILE A 189 -0.56 4.94 -13.55
CA ILE A 189 0.39 4.05 -14.22
C ILE A 189 -0.37 3.01 -15.05
N MET A 190 -1.33 2.32 -14.44
CA MET A 190 -1.97 1.14 -15.04
C MET A 190 -2.83 1.43 -16.26
N LYS A 191 -3.32 2.67 -16.43
CA LYS A 191 -4.10 3.09 -17.61
C LYS A 191 -3.23 3.75 -18.70
N ALA A 192 -1.93 3.90 -18.48
CA ALA A 192 -1.03 4.43 -19.50
C ALA A 192 -0.88 3.41 -20.65
N SER A 193 -0.58 3.90 -21.86
CA SER A 193 -0.31 3.02 -23.01
C SER A 193 0.91 2.11 -22.79
N ASP A 194 1.85 2.55 -21.97
CA ASP A 194 3.00 1.79 -21.50
C ASP A 194 3.16 2.03 -19.99
N PRO A 195 2.61 1.14 -19.13
CA PRO A 195 2.70 1.27 -17.68
C PRO A 195 4.14 1.26 -17.16
N VAL A 196 5.04 0.48 -17.78
CA VAL A 196 6.44 0.38 -17.35
C VAL A 196 7.17 1.69 -17.62
N ALA A 197 6.97 2.28 -18.81
CA ALA A 197 7.53 3.59 -19.11
C ALA A 197 6.96 4.69 -18.20
N MET A 198 5.67 4.61 -17.84
CA MET A 198 5.08 5.56 -16.90
C MET A 198 5.66 5.40 -15.49
N ALA A 199 5.82 4.18 -14.99
CA ALA A 199 6.46 3.92 -13.70
C ALA A 199 7.88 4.49 -13.64
N LYS A 200 8.68 4.32 -14.70
CA LYS A 200 10.02 4.94 -14.81
C LYS A 200 9.98 6.46 -14.69
N LYS A 201 9.00 7.13 -15.30
CA LYS A 201 8.83 8.59 -15.16
C LYS A 201 8.51 8.98 -13.73
N PHE A 202 7.69 8.20 -13.02
CA PHE A 202 7.46 8.42 -11.58
C PHE A 202 8.78 8.30 -10.81
N MET A 203 9.56 7.24 -11.01
CA MET A 203 10.88 7.08 -10.39
C MET A 203 11.81 8.26 -10.68
N GLU A 204 11.83 8.77 -11.91
CA GLU A 204 12.65 9.92 -12.30
C GLU A 204 12.27 11.22 -11.56
N VAL A 205 10.98 11.53 -11.39
CA VAL A 205 10.56 12.79 -10.74
C VAL A 205 10.65 12.75 -9.21
N MET A 206 10.79 11.56 -8.62
CA MET A 206 10.92 11.36 -7.17
C MET A 206 12.38 11.29 -6.69
N ASN A 207 13.33 11.24 -7.63
CA ASN A 207 14.77 11.29 -7.36
C ASN A 207 15.28 12.71 -7.08
#